data_AF-A0A7X6VNL4-F1
#
_entry.id   AF-A0A7X6VNL4-F1
#
_cell.length_a   1.000
_cell.length_b   1.000
_cell.length_c   1.000
_cell.angle_alpha   90.00
_cell.angle_beta   90.00
_cell.angle_gamma   90.00
#
_symmetry.space_group_name_H-M   'P 1'
#
loop_
_entity.id
_entity.type
_entity.pdbx_description
1 polymer ?
#
loop_
_entity_poly.entity_id
_entity_poly.type
_entity_poly.pdbx_seq_one_letter_code
_entity_poly.pdbx_strand_id
1 'polypeptide(L)'
;MNLISNTLKDAFESRGEPIGVIFHSDRGSNYTSCKYRMLLKSLKIRSSYSKTARPRQNAVVESFFSFFKKEELYRNSYESLEHLNDSTHEYILFYNDFRPHYHLNGKTPNEFEKEYLIKKELTPLLSEQSELKLEIKKTFTSGQINQKGSKVFV
;
A
#
# COMPACT_ATOMS: atom_id res chain seq x y z
N MET A 1 15.38 -9.26 -20.40
CA MET A 1 14.94 -8.18 -19.47
C MET A 1 15.89 -8.17 -18.27
N ASN A 2 16.02 -7.06 -17.53
CA ASN A 2 16.90 -6.99 -16.34
C ASN A 2 16.08 -7.34 -15.09
N LEU A 3 16.74 -7.84 -14.03
CA LEU A 3 16.15 -8.33 -12.76
C LEU A 3 15.03 -7.41 -12.24
N ILE A 4 15.32 -6.12 -12.08
CA ILE A 4 14.35 -5.11 -11.58
C ILE A 4 13.05 -5.05 -12.38
N SER A 5 13.12 -5.27 -13.69
CA SER A 5 11.96 -5.20 -14.58
C SER A 5 11.08 -6.43 -14.44
N ASN A 6 11.68 -7.60 -14.23
CA ASN A 6 10.94 -8.83 -13.99
C ASN A 6 10.29 -8.76 -12.60
N THR A 7 11.05 -8.41 -11.56
CA THR A 7 10.52 -8.26 -10.21
C THR A 7 9.35 -7.28 -10.12
N LEU A 8 9.40 -6.14 -10.83
CA LEU A 8 8.27 -5.22 -10.89
C LEU A 8 7.04 -5.83 -11.56
N LYS A 9 7.22 -6.58 -12.65
CA LYS A 9 6.10 -7.23 -13.35
C LYS A 9 5.45 -8.29 -12.49
N ASP A 10 6.26 -9.18 -11.91
CA ASP A 10 5.77 -10.25 -11.02
C ASP A 10 5.01 -9.65 -9.83
N ALA A 11 5.52 -8.56 -9.25
CA ALA A 11 4.84 -7.82 -8.18
C ALA A 11 3.55 -7.13 -8.64
N PHE A 12 3.52 -6.58 -9.85
CA PHE A 12 2.34 -5.94 -10.41
C PHE A 12 1.21 -6.94 -10.69
N GLU A 13 1.56 -8.08 -11.29
CA GLU A 13 0.64 -9.17 -11.64
C GLU A 13 0.10 -9.86 -10.37
N SER A 14 0.97 -10.23 -9.43
CA SER A 14 0.55 -10.86 -8.16
C SER A 14 -0.36 -9.97 -7.29
N ARG A 15 -0.31 -8.64 -7.49
CA ARG A 15 -1.16 -7.66 -6.80
C ARG A 15 -2.45 -7.32 -7.56
N GLY A 16 -2.77 -8.04 -8.63
CA GLY A 16 -4.01 -7.86 -9.41
C GLY A 16 -4.01 -6.60 -10.28
N GLU A 17 -2.85 -6.22 -10.81
CA GLU A 17 -2.69 -5.12 -11.77
C GLU A 17 -3.27 -3.77 -11.31
N PRO A 18 -2.82 -3.24 -10.16
CA PRO A 18 -3.46 -2.11 -9.52
C PRO A 18 -3.34 -0.82 -10.35
N ILE A 19 -4.43 -0.05 -10.39
CA ILE A 19 -4.52 1.20 -11.14
C ILE A 19 -4.17 2.40 -10.25
N GLY A 20 -3.48 3.40 -10.81
CA GLY A 20 -3.20 4.67 -10.13
C GLY A 20 -2.12 4.60 -9.05
N VAL A 21 -1.31 3.53 -9.05
CA VAL A 21 -0.23 3.34 -8.10
C VAL A 21 1.00 4.19 -8.43
N ILE A 22 1.77 4.48 -7.38
CA ILE A 22 3.02 5.23 -7.47
C ILE A 22 4.16 4.28 -7.13
N PHE A 23 5.14 4.16 -8.02
CA PHE A 23 6.40 3.49 -7.70
C PHE A 23 7.39 4.52 -7.20
N HIS A 24 7.71 4.49 -5.91
CA HIS A 24 8.71 5.38 -5.29
C HIS A 24 10.05 4.67 -5.17
N SER A 25 11.13 5.27 -5.70
CA SER A 25 12.49 4.73 -5.57
C SER A 25 13.52 5.84 -5.34
N ASP A 26 14.76 5.45 -5.04
CA ASP A 26 15.89 6.36 -5.18
C ASP A 26 16.19 6.68 -6.65
N ARG A 27 17.19 7.54 -6.88
CA ARG A 27 17.64 7.95 -8.22
C ARG A 27 18.71 7.03 -8.81
N GLY A 28 18.81 5.78 -8.36
CA GLY A 28 19.74 4.81 -8.91
C GLY A 28 19.62 4.66 -10.43
N SER A 29 20.74 4.35 -11.09
CA SER A 29 20.81 4.22 -12.56
C SER A 29 19.83 3.17 -13.11
N ASN A 30 19.64 2.08 -12.38
CA ASN A 30 18.68 1.02 -12.67
C ASN A 30 17.24 1.56 -12.81
N TYR A 31 16.77 2.31 -11.80
CA TYR A 31 15.40 2.85 -11.74
C TYR A 31 15.19 4.08 -12.62
N THR A 32 16.26 4.82 -12.93
CA THR A 32 16.20 6.01 -13.81
C THR A 32 16.41 5.70 -15.29
N SER A 33 16.80 4.45 -15.61
CA SER A 33 17.05 4.00 -16.98
C SER A 33 15.84 4.19 -17.89
N CYS A 34 16.10 4.44 -19.18
CA CYS A 34 15.03 4.61 -20.18
C CYS A 34 14.10 3.40 -20.23
N LYS A 35 14.69 2.19 -20.23
CA LYS A 35 13.94 0.93 -20.28
C LYS A 35 12.99 0.75 -19.09
N TYR A 36 13.44 1.08 -17.87
CA TYR A 36 12.60 0.97 -16.68
C TYR A 36 11.45 2.00 -16.68
N ARG A 37 11.74 3.24 -17.09
CA ARG A 37 10.72 4.29 -17.24
C ARG A 37 9.66 3.91 -18.29
N MET A 38 10.07 3.29 -19.40
CA MET A 38 9.14 2.79 -20.41
C MET A 38 8.24 1.67 -19.86
N LEU A 39 8.80 0.75 -19.06
CA LEU A 39 8.02 -0.30 -18.39
C LEU A 39 6.96 0.31 -17.46
N LEU A 40 7.35 1.23 -16.56
CA LEU A 40 6.40 1.90 -15.66
C LEU A 40 5.27 2.60 -16.43
N LYS A 41 5.61 3.28 -17.54
CA LYS A 41 4.61 3.92 -18.41
C LYS A 41 3.66 2.89 -19.04
N SER A 42 4.17 1.75 -19.50
CA SER A 42 3.34 0.69 -20.09
C SER A 42 2.35 0.07 -19.08
N LEU A 43 2.76 -0.02 -17.82
CA LEU A 43 1.92 -0.52 -16.71
C LEU A 43 1.04 0.59 -16.09
N LYS A 44 1.05 1.81 -16.65
CA LYS A 44 0.33 2.99 -16.11
C LYS A 44 0.71 3.33 -14.66
N ILE A 45 1.93 3.02 -14.25
CA ILE A 45 2.47 3.31 -12.92
C ILE A 45 3.17 4.67 -12.94
N ARG A 46 2.84 5.53 -11.97
CA ARG A 46 3.51 6.84 -11.82
C ARG A 46 4.83 6.68 -11.09
N SER A 47 5.96 7.04 -11.70
CA SER A 47 7.25 7.08 -11.00
C SER A 47 7.33 8.26 -10.04
N SER A 48 7.88 8.04 -8.85
CA SER A 48 8.27 9.06 -7.89
C SER A 48 9.70 8.77 -7.42
N TYR A 49 10.50 9.82 -7.21
CA TYR A 49 11.90 9.65 -6.83
C TYR A 49 12.20 10.42 -5.55
N SER A 50 13.10 9.88 -4.74
CA SER A 50 13.64 10.62 -3.61
C SER A 50 14.36 11.89 -4.06
N LYS A 51 14.27 12.95 -3.25
CA LYS A 51 15.03 14.19 -3.42
C LYS A 51 16.50 13.90 -3.13
N THR A 52 17.37 14.53 -3.90
CA THR A 52 18.82 14.52 -3.66
C THR A 52 19.11 14.91 -2.21
N ALA A 53 19.98 14.16 -1.54
CA ALA A 53 20.39 14.36 -0.14
C ALA A 53 19.28 14.19 0.93
N ARG A 54 18.20 13.42 0.66
CA ARG A 54 17.21 13.02 1.69
C ARG A 54 17.07 11.49 1.81
N PRO A 55 17.97 10.81 2.56
CA PRO A 55 17.97 9.35 2.71
C PRO A 55 16.66 8.79 3.29
N ARG A 56 16.00 9.57 4.16
CA ARG A 56 14.77 9.17 4.87
C ARG A 56 13.59 8.78 3.96
N GLN A 57 13.62 9.12 2.67
CA GLN A 57 12.53 8.78 1.75
C GLN A 57 12.54 7.31 1.31
N ASN A 58 13.66 6.59 1.52
CA ASN A 58 13.75 5.15 1.30
C ASN A 58 13.88 4.37 2.63
N ALA A 59 13.52 4.99 3.75
CA ALA A 59 13.79 4.46 5.09
C ALA A 59 13.20 3.07 5.34
N VAL A 60 12.05 2.73 4.74
CA VAL A 60 11.41 1.42 4.90
C VAL A 60 12.28 0.30 4.33
N VAL A 61 12.72 0.46 3.09
CA VAL A 61 13.59 -0.51 2.40
C VAL A 61 14.97 -0.56 3.05
N GLU A 62 15.53 0.60 3.43
CA GLU A 62 16.80 0.67 4.16
C GLU A 62 16.72 -0.06 5.51
N SER A 63 15.61 0.08 6.23
CA SER A 63 15.38 -0.62 7.50
C SER A 63 15.31 -2.13 7.27
N PHE A 64 14.54 -2.59 6.28
CA PHE A 64 14.46 -4.01 5.92
C PHE A 64 15.85 -4.60 5.67
N PHE A 65 16.64 -4.00 4.78
CA PHE A 65 17.98 -4.53 4.47
C PHE A 65 18.94 -4.45 5.65
N SER A 66 18.79 -3.46 6.53
CA SER A 66 19.61 -3.36 7.74
C SER A 66 19.32 -4.50 8.72
N PHE A 67 18.04 -4.84 8.91
CA PHE A 67 17.64 -5.97 9.74
C PHE A 67 18.03 -7.30 9.11
N PHE A 68 17.70 -7.51 7.82
CA PHE A 68 18.03 -8.73 7.09
C PHE A 68 19.52 -9.04 7.14
N LYS A 69 20.37 -8.04 6.91
CA LYS A 69 21.82 -8.21 7.01
C LYS A 69 22.26 -8.64 8.40
N LYS A 70 21.79 -7.93 9.42
CA LYS A 70 22.22 -8.14 10.81
C LYS A 70 21.76 -9.46 11.40
N GLU A 71 20.56 -9.88 11.05
CA GLU A 71 19.87 -11.00 11.69
C GLU A 71 20.03 -12.30 10.92
N GLU A 72 20.13 -12.23 9.59
CA GLU A 72 20.21 -13.41 8.71
C GLU A 72 21.59 -13.50 8.05
N LEU A 73 21.94 -12.54 7.17
CA LEU A 73 23.14 -12.66 6.34
C LEU A 73 24.47 -12.70 7.13
N TYR A 74 24.59 -11.96 8.23
CA TYR A 74 25.85 -11.88 9.00
C TYR A 74 25.98 -12.99 10.04
N ARG A 75 24.92 -13.75 10.30
CA ARG A 75 24.90 -14.81 11.33
C ARG A 75 24.96 -16.20 10.73
N ASN A 76 24.66 -16.33 9.44
CA ASN A 76 24.57 -17.60 8.74
C ASN A 76 25.62 -17.70 7.64
N SER A 77 26.05 -18.93 7.35
CA SER A 77 26.88 -19.27 6.20
C SER A 77 26.05 -20.09 5.22
N TYR A 78 26.18 -19.80 3.93
CA TYR A 78 25.42 -20.48 2.88
C TYR A 78 26.32 -21.34 2.03
N GLU A 79 25.89 -22.57 1.80
CA GLU A 79 26.60 -23.58 1.01
C GLU A 79 26.32 -23.46 -0.49
N SER A 80 25.20 -22.83 -0.85
CA SER A 80 24.78 -22.62 -2.23
C SER A 80 23.94 -21.35 -2.38
N LEU A 81 23.77 -20.90 -3.63
CA LEU A 81 22.83 -19.81 -3.94
C LEU A 81 21.38 -20.19 -3.69
N GLU A 82 21.03 -21.46 -3.84
CA GLU A 82 19.68 -21.97 -3.55
C GLU A 82 19.38 -21.87 -2.05
N HIS A 83 20.30 -22.31 -1.20
CA HIS A 83 20.17 -22.18 0.25
C HIS A 83 20.02 -20.70 0.67
N LEU A 84 20.81 -19.79 0.08
CA LEU A 84 20.63 -18.34 0.33
C LEU A 84 19.26 -17.84 -0.11
N ASN A 85 18.75 -18.31 -1.26
CA ASN A 85 17.45 -17.92 -1.77
C ASN A 85 16.31 -18.38 -0.85
N ASP A 86 16.37 -19.61 -0.37
CA ASP A 86 15.36 -20.18 0.53
C ASP A 86 15.35 -19.44 1.88
N SER A 87 16.53 -19.23 2.49
CA SER A 87 16.66 -18.43 3.72
C SER A 87 16.17 -16.98 3.52
N THR A 88 16.46 -16.38 2.36
CA THR A 88 15.94 -15.04 2.03
C THR A 88 14.41 -15.03 1.97
N HIS A 89 13.81 -16.05 1.36
CA HIS A 89 12.36 -16.19 1.27
C HIS A 89 11.73 -16.35 2.65
N GLU A 90 12.26 -17.26 3.48
CA GLU A 90 11.82 -17.47 4.86
C GLU A 90 11.92 -16.19 5.69
N TYR A 91 13.02 -15.45 5.56
CA TYR A 91 13.18 -14.19 6.27
C TYR A 91 12.16 -13.13 5.84
N ILE A 92 11.83 -13.05 4.55
CA ILE A 92 10.80 -12.14 4.03
C ILE A 92 9.43 -12.47 4.63
N LEU A 93 9.07 -13.76 4.71
CA LEU A 93 7.84 -14.21 5.36
C LEU A 93 7.84 -13.83 6.85
N PHE A 94 8.93 -14.16 7.56
CA PHE A 94 9.10 -13.77 8.96
C PHE A 94 8.94 -12.25 9.18
N TYR A 95 9.57 -11.44 8.35
CA TYR A 95 9.51 -9.99 8.44
C TYR A 95 8.10 -9.45 8.21
N ASN A 96 7.36 -9.98 7.23
CA ASN A 96 6.05 -9.47 6.86
C ASN A 96 4.90 -10.01 7.73
N ASP A 97 5.01 -11.25 8.23
CA ASP A 97 3.93 -11.94 8.94
C ASP A 97 4.12 -11.95 10.46
N PHE A 98 5.35 -11.90 10.96
CA PHE A 98 5.63 -12.17 12.38
C PHE A 98 6.40 -11.06 13.10
N ARG A 99 7.10 -10.16 12.40
CA ARG A 99 7.87 -9.07 13.03
C ARG A 99 6.98 -7.85 13.34
N PRO A 100 6.81 -7.47 14.61
CA PRO A 100 6.14 -6.23 14.97
C PRO A 100 7.03 -5.02 14.69
N HIS A 101 6.45 -3.95 14.14
CA HIS A 101 7.16 -2.69 13.91
C HIS A 101 6.64 -1.58 14.82
N TYR A 102 7.55 -0.92 15.53
CA TYR A 102 7.20 0.21 16.40
C TYR A 102 6.46 1.32 15.65
N HIS A 103 6.92 1.66 14.44
CA HIS A 103 6.28 2.67 13.58
C HIS A 103 4.89 2.27 13.04
N LEU A 104 4.52 0.99 13.15
CA LEU A 104 3.20 0.47 12.79
C LEU A 104 2.36 0.19 14.05
N ASN A 105 2.67 0.83 15.17
CA ASN A 105 2.02 0.62 16.48
C ASN A 105 2.06 -0.84 16.93
N GLY A 106 3.19 -1.52 16.70
CA GLY A 106 3.37 -2.92 17.10
C GLY A 106 2.72 -3.95 16.17
N LYS A 107 2.32 -3.55 14.96
CA LYS A 107 1.77 -4.47 13.95
C LYS A 107 2.85 -4.95 12.98
N THR A 108 2.59 -6.07 12.34
CA THR A 108 3.38 -6.54 11.20
C THR A 108 2.99 -5.80 9.92
N PRO A 109 3.84 -5.80 8.88
CA PRO A 109 3.51 -5.20 7.60
C PRO A 109 2.20 -5.74 7.00
N ASN A 110 1.98 -7.07 7.05
CA ASN A 110 0.79 -7.68 6.49
C ASN A 110 -0.48 -7.38 7.31
N GLU A 111 -0.37 -7.30 8.64
CA GLU A 111 -1.49 -6.84 9.49
C GLU A 111 -1.88 -5.39 9.16
N PHE A 112 -0.90 -4.52 9.02
CA PHE A 112 -1.13 -3.12 8.66
C PHE A 112 -1.76 -2.98 7.27
N GLU A 113 -1.26 -3.73 6.29
CA GLU A 113 -1.83 -3.74 4.93
C GLU A 113 -3.28 -4.26 4.93
N LYS A 114 -3.56 -5.35 5.66
CA LYS A 114 -4.92 -5.89 5.79
C LYS A 114 -5.90 -4.87 6.36
N GLU A 115 -5.52 -4.18 7.44
CA GLU A 115 -6.36 -3.12 7.99
C GLU A 115 -6.59 -1.96 7.02
N TYR A 116 -5.55 -1.59 6.27
CA TYR A 116 -5.66 -0.54 5.26
C TYR A 116 -6.65 -0.94 4.15
N LEU A 117 -6.58 -2.17 3.65
CA LEU A 117 -7.48 -2.67 2.61
C LEU A 117 -8.94 -2.70 3.09
N ILE A 118 -9.18 -3.21 4.30
CA ILE A 118 -10.51 -3.20 4.93
C ILE A 118 -11.04 -1.76 5.01
N LYS A 119 -10.26 -0.83 5.54
CA LYS A 119 -10.67 0.58 5.63
C LYS A 119 -10.97 1.16 4.25
N LYS A 120 -10.14 0.87 3.25
CA LYS A 120 -10.30 1.36 1.88
C LYS A 120 -11.62 0.88 1.26
N GLU A 121 -12.04 -0.36 1.49
CA GLU A 121 -13.32 -0.91 1.02
C GLU A 121 -14.51 -0.33 1.78
N LEU A 122 -14.38 -0.09 3.08
CA LEU A 122 -15.43 0.47 3.92
C LEU A 122 -15.63 1.99 3.73
N THR A 123 -14.62 2.72 3.26
CA THR A 123 -14.67 4.20 3.18
C THR A 123 -15.78 4.69 2.25
N PRO A 124 -15.96 4.17 1.01
CA PRO A 124 -17.04 4.57 0.12
C PRO A 124 -18.44 4.25 0.70
N LEU A 125 -18.58 3.08 1.33
CA LEU A 125 -19.84 2.63 1.92
C LEU A 125 -20.25 3.54 3.10
N LEU A 126 -19.29 3.93 3.94
CA LEU A 126 -19.54 4.84 5.05
C LEU A 126 -19.87 6.26 4.58
N SER A 127 -19.25 6.74 3.50
CA SER A 127 -19.63 8.03 2.90
C SER A 127 -21.06 8.01 2.36
N GLU A 128 -21.44 6.97 1.60
CA GLU A 128 -22.80 6.83 1.06
C GLU A 128 -23.86 6.77 2.18
N GLN A 129 -23.61 6.00 3.25
CA GLN A 129 -24.52 5.92 4.40
C GLN A 129 -24.66 7.28 5.12
N SER A 130 -23.59 8.07 5.18
CA SER A 130 -23.62 9.40 5.79
C SER A 130 -24.42 10.40 4.95
N GLU A 131 -24.28 10.34 3.62
CA GLU A 131 -25.05 11.16 2.67
C GLU A 131 -26.54 10.78 2.69
N LEU A 132 -26.86 9.47 2.69
CA LEU A 132 -28.23 8.96 2.85
C LEU A 132 -28.86 9.43 4.16
N LYS A 133 -28.14 9.35 5.29
CA LYS A 133 -28.63 9.87 6.57
C LYS A 133 -28.87 11.38 6.54
N LEU A 134 -28.01 12.13 5.88
CA LEU A 134 -28.17 13.58 5.72
C LEU A 134 -29.38 13.92 4.85
N GLU A 135 -29.58 13.18 3.77
CA GLU A 135 -30.70 13.35 2.84
C GLU A 135 -32.04 13.03 3.50
N ILE A 136 -32.12 11.88 4.19
CA ILE A 136 -33.30 11.49 4.99
C ILE A 136 -33.63 12.58 6.02
N LYS A 137 -32.63 13.10 6.74
CA LYS A 137 -32.84 14.18 7.71
C LYS A 137 -33.37 15.45 7.04
N LYS A 138 -32.87 15.85 5.87
CA LYS A 138 -33.42 16.99 5.10
C LYS A 138 -34.87 16.75 4.69
N THR A 139 -35.23 15.55 4.23
CA THR A 139 -36.62 15.20 3.83
C THR A 139 -37.58 15.26 5.02
N PHE A 140 -37.17 14.76 6.19
CA PHE A 140 -37.98 14.85 7.41
C PHE A 140 -38.13 16.29 7.92
N THR A 141 -37.07 17.10 7.82
CA THR A 141 -37.10 18.49 8.29
C THR A 141 -37.89 19.41 7.35
N SER A 142 -37.90 19.12 6.04
CA SER A 142 -38.71 19.85 5.04
C SER A 142 -40.17 19.39 5.00
N GLY A 143 -40.46 18.11 5.26
CA GLY A 143 -41.81 17.57 5.35
C GLY A 143 -42.61 18.01 6.58
N GLN A 144 -41.95 18.43 7.67
CA GLN A 144 -42.61 18.95 8.87
C GLN A 144 -43.04 20.43 8.77
N ILE A 145 -42.72 21.12 7.68
CA ILE A 145 -43.07 22.55 7.50
C ILE A 145 -44.46 22.71 6.82
N ASN A 146 -45.09 21.63 6.32
CA ASN A 146 -46.33 21.70 5.52
C ASN A 146 -47.61 21.11 6.16
N GLN A 147 -47.71 21.06 7.50
CA GLN A 147 -48.96 20.64 8.18
C GLN A 147 -49.54 21.67 9.16
N LYS A 148 -49.33 22.97 8.93
CA LYS A 148 -50.16 24.03 9.55
C LYS A 148 -51.04 24.69 8.50
N GLY A 149 -52.15 24.06 8.16
CA GLY A 149 -53.22 24.72 7.44
C GLY A 149 -54.07 23.81 6.58
N SER A 150 -54.95 23.01 7.19
CA SER A 150 -56.29 22.76 6.64
C SER A 150 -57.15 22.10 7.71
N LYS A 151 -58.01 22.91 8.33
CA LYS A 151 -59.25 22.43 8.91
C LYS A 151 -60.16 22.06 7.74
N VAL A 152 -60.58 20.80 7.65
CA VAL A 152 -61.78 20.45 6.87
C VAL A 152 -62.70 19.65 7.79
N PHE A 153 -63.94 20.12 7.80
CA PHE A 153 -65.07 19.67 8.57
C PHE A 153 -65.67 18.39 7.98
N VAL A 154 -66.23 17.58 8.89
CA VAL A 154 -67.07 16.37 8.73
C VAL A 154 -66.39 15.15 8.14
#